data_AF-A0A932G8B1-F1
#
_entry.id   AF-A0A932G8B1-F1
#
_cell.length_a   1.000
_cell.length_b   1.000
_cell.length_c   1.000
_cell.angle_alpha   90.00
_cell.angle_beta   90.00
_cell.angle_gamma   90.00
#
_symmetry.space_group_name_H-M   'P 1'
#
loop_
_entity.id
_entity.type
_entity.pdbx_description
1 polymer ?
#
loop_
_entity_poly.entity_id
_entity_poly.type
_entity_poly.pdbx_seq_one_letter_code
_entity_poly.pdbx_strand_id
1 'polypeptide(L)' 'MSTLAEIEAAADALPSQQQEELFLYLAVRLRAGVGQLPPPREFSREQSQAWIADDEAGMRRFREGR' A
#
# COMPACT_ATOMS: atom_id res chain seq x y z
N MET A 1 -30.92 1.36 -6.39
CA MET A 1 -29.54 1.46 -5.89
C MET A 1 -29.43 0.49 -4.74
N SER A 2 -28.49 -0.45 -4.75
CA SER A 2 -28.27 -1.28 -3.56
C SER A 2 -27.63 -0.47 -2.46
N THR A 3 -28.03 -0.76 -1.21
CA THR A 3 -27.41 -0.16 -0.03
C THR A 3 -26.02 -0.75 0.20
N LEU A 4 -25.16 -0.06 0.96
CA LEU A 4 -23.84 -0.60 1.33
C LEU A 4 -23.99 -1.95 2.05
N ALA A 5 -24.96 -2.06 2.95
CA ALA A 5 -25.27 -3.28 3.68
C ALA A 5 -25.65 -4.47 2.77
N GLU A 6 -26.38 -4.20 1.67
CA GLU A 6 -26.69 -5.26 0.69
C GLU A 6 -25.45 -5.74 -0.07
N ILE A 7 -24.51 -4.84 -0.36
CA ILE A 7 -23.26 -5.18 -1.05
C ILE A 7 -22.35 -6.00 -0.13
N GLU A 8 -22.25 -5.61 1.15
CA GLU A 8 -21.49 -6.35 2.17
C GLU A 8 -22.06 -7.75 2.37
N ALA A 9 -23.39 -7.87 2.55
CA ALA A 9 -24.04 -9.17 2.70
C ALA A 9 -23.85 -10.07 1.46
N ALA A 10 -23.88 -9.49 0.25
CA ALA A 10 -23.63 -10.23 -0.98
C ALA A 10 -22.17 -10.70 -1.08
N ALA A 11 -21.20 -9.88 -0.65
CA ALA A 11 -19.79 -10.25 -0.62
C ALA A 11 -19.51 -11.34 0.42
N ASP A 12 -20.11 -11.26 1.60
CA ASP A 12 -19.97 -12.26 2.68
C ASP A 12 -20.56 -13.61 2.30
N ALA A 13 -21.57 -13.64 1.43
CA ALA A 13 -22.18 -14.87 0.93
C ALA A 13 -21.35 -15.61 -0.13
N LEU A 14 -20.30 -14.99 -0.68
CA LEU A 14 -19.44 -15.60 -1.68
C LEU A 14 -18.50 -16.65 -1.07
N PRO A 15 -18.18 -17.75 -1.79
CA PRO A 15 -17.07 -18.62 -1.44
C PRO A 15 -15.75 -17.83 -1.38
N SER A 16 -14.82 -18.23 -0.52
CA SER A 16 -13.55 -17.50 -0.30
C SER A 16 -12.77 -17.21 -1.60
N GLN A 17 -12.75 -18.16 -2.54
CA GLN A 17 -12.11 -17.97 -3.84
C GLN A 17 -12.76 -16.82 -4.65
N GLN A 18 -14.08 -16.70 -4.63
CA GLN A 18 -14.79 -15.63 -5.35
C GLN A 18 -14.64 -14.28 -4.63
N GLN A 19 -14.49 -14.27 -3.31
CA GLN A 19 -14.15 -13.05 -2.57
C GLN A 19 -12.76 -12.53 -2.97
N GLU A 20 -11.77 -13.41 -3.12
CA GLU A 20 -10.43 -13.04 -3.59
C GLU A 20 -10.46 -12.48 -5.02
N GLU A 21 -11.21 -13.13 -5.93
CA GLU A 21 -11.39 -12.65 -7.30
C GLU A 21 -12.08 -11.27 -7.34
N LEU A 22 -13.13 -11.09 -6.54
CA LEU A 22 -13.83 -9.81 -6.41
C LEU A 22 -12.90 -8.72 -5.87
N PHE A 23 -12.09 -9.02 -4.86
CA PHE A 23 -11.12 -8.10 -4.28
C PHE A 23 -10.10 -7.63 -5.33
N LEU A 24 -9.51 -8.56 -6.08
CA LEU A 24 -8.54 -8.25 -7.13
C LEU A 24 -9.17 -7.40 -8.24
N TYR A 25 -10.37 -7.76 -8.68
CA TYR A 25 -11.12 -6.99 -9.67
C TYR A 25 -11.34 -5.54 -9.23
N LEU A 26 -11.83 -5.35 -8.00
CA LEU A 26 -12.07 -4.02 -7.43
C LEU A 26 -10.77 -3.23 -7.27
N ALA A 27 -9.69 -3.86 -6.82
CA ALA A 27 -8.38 -3.21 -6.67
C ALA A 27 -7.85 -2.66 -8.00
N VAL A 28 -7.96 -3.44 -9.09
CA VAL A 28 -7.56 -3.00 -10.43
C VAL A 28 -8.44 -1.83 -10.90
N ARG A 29 -9.76 -1.96 -10.76
CA ARG A 29 -10.71 -0.97 -11.25
C ARG A 29 -10.62 0.35 -10.48
N LEU A 30 -10.45 0.29 -9.16
CA LEU A 30 -10.24 1.47 -8.33
C LEU A 30 -8.88 2.11 -8.62
N ARG A 31 -7.81 1.34 -8.82
CA ARG A 31 -6.52 1.91 -9.26
C ARG A 31 -6.63 2.65 -10.60
N ALA A 32 -7.46 2.17 -11.52
CA ALA A 32 -7.69 2.84 -12.80
C ALA A 32 -8.62 4.06 -12.71
N GLY A 33 -9.55 4.06 -11.73
CA GLY A 33 -10.55 5.12 -11.54
C GLY A 33 -10.16 6.21 -10.53
N VAL A 34 -9.24 5.93 -9.62
CA VAL A 34 -8.63 6.93 -8.75
C VAL A 34 -7.80 7.83 -9.67
N GLY A 35 -8.27 9.06 -9.85
CA GLY A 35 -7.57 10.09 -10.63
C GLY A 35 -6.10 10.17 -10.22
N GLN A 36 -5.27 10.62 -11.17
CA GLN A 36 -3.80 10.71 -11.12
C GLN A 36 -3.22 10.46 -9.72
N LEU A 37 -2.45 9.37 -9.59
CA LEU A 37 -1.64 9.10 -8.40
C LEU A 37 -0.99 10.41 -7.93
N PRO A 38 -0.89 10.63 -6.60
CA PRO A 38 -0.19 11.80 -6.11
C PRO A 38 1.19 11.85 -6.78
N PRO A 39 1.65 13.05 -7.18
CA PRO A 39 2.93 13.17 -7.84
C PRO A 39 4.03 12.54 -6.97
N PRO A 40 5.11 12.02 -7.60
CA PRO A 40 6.25 11.51 -6.86
C PRO A 40 6.67 12.49 -5.77
N ARG A 41 6.90 11.97 -4.56
CA ARG A 41 7.46 12.80 -3.48
C ARG A 41 8.88 13.19 -3.88
N GLU A 42 9.15 14.49 -3.92
CA GLU A 42 10.50 15.00 -4.06
C GLU A 42 11.13 15.14 -2.69
N PHE A 43 12.35 14.63 -2.54
CA PHE A 43 13.15 14.76 -1.33
C PHE A 43 14.41 15.56 -1.66
N SER A 44 14.82 16.42 -0.74
CA SER A 44 16.07 17.15 -0.93
C SER A 44 17.25 16.19 -0.88
N ARG A 45 18.38 16.61 -1.46
CA ARG A 45 19.62 15.83 -1.42
C ARG A 45 20.09 15.65 0.02
N GLU A 46 19.91 16.67 0.87
CA GLU A 46 20.26 16.67 2.28
C GLU A 46 19.39 15.67 3.06
N GLN A 47 18.08 15.63 2.81
CA GLN A 47 17.20 14.64 3.42
C GLN A 47 17.59 13.20 3.05
N SER A 48 17.86 12.98 1.77
CA SER A 48 18.30 11.66 1.29
C SER A 48 19.63 11.25 1.94
N GLN A 49 20.59 12.18 2.05
CA GLN A 49 21.87 11.93 2.72
C GLN A 49 21.71 11.63 4.21
N ALA A 50 20.80 12.32 4.90
CA ALA A 50 20.55 12.08 6.32
C ALA A 50 20.05 10.65 6.56
N TRP A 51 19.13 10.16 5.73
CA TRP A 51 18.64 8.77 5.82
C TRP A 51 19.73 7.74 5.54
N ILE A 52 20.56 7.97 4.51
CA ILE A 52 21.70 7.08 4.20
C ILE A 52 22.66 7.04 5.38
N ALA A 53 22.99 8.19 5.98
CA ALA A 53 23.91 8.26 7.10
C ALA A 53 23.38 7.54 8.35
N ASP A 54 22.07 7.63 8.61
CA ASP A 54 21.42 6.91 9.71
C ASP A 54 21.42 5.40 9.49
N ASP A 55 21.07 4.94 8.29
CA ASP A 55 21.11 3.53 7.89
C ASP A 55 22.52 2.94 8.03
N GLU A 56 23.54 3.64 7.51
CA GLU A 56 24.93 3.25 7.65
C GLU A 56 25.38 3.19 9.11
N ALA A 57 24.92 4.13 9.94
CA ALA A 57 25.22 4.12 11.37
C ALA A 57 24.56 2.92 12.06
N GLY A 58 23.32 2.59 11.70
CA GLY A 58 22.64 1.37 12.12
C GLY A 58 23.42 0.12 11.76
N MET A 59 23.89 0.02 10.51
CA MET A 59 24.65 -1.13 10.04
C MET A 59 26.00 -1.28 10.75
N ARG A 60 26.68 -0.16 11.06
CA ARG A 60 27.90 -0.17 11.87
C ARG A 60 27.64 -0.73 13.28
N ARG A 61 26.61 -0.23 13.97
CA ARG A 61 26.23 -0.73 15.31
C ARG A 61 25.94 -2.23 15.29
N PHE A 62 25.13 -2.68 14.33
CA PHE A 62 24.80 -4.08 14.15
C PHE A 62 26.06 -4.96 13.96
N ARG A 63 27.01 -4.54 13.12
CA ARG A 63 28.28 -5.27 12.91
C ARG A 63 29.17 -5.29 14.15
N GLU A 64 29.13 -4.23 14.94
CA GLU A 64 29.86 -4.12 16.20
C GLU A 64 29.18 -4.87 17.36
N GLY A 65 28.03 -5.52 17.12
CA GLY A 65 27.27 -6.21 18.15
C GLY A 65 26.67 -5.26 19.19
N ARG A 66 26.42 -4.00 18.80
CA ARG A 66 25.79 -2.95 19.62
C ARG A 66 24.42 -2.56 19.10
#